data_AF-A0A5J6QI70-F1
#
_entry.id   AF-A0A5J6QI70-F1
#
_cell.length_a   1.000
_cell.length_b   1.000
_cell.length_c   1.000
_cell.angle_alpha   90.00
_cell.angle_beta   90.00
_cell.angle_gamma   90.00
#
_symmetry.space_group_name_H-M   'P 1'
#
loop_
_entity.id
_entity.type
_entity.pdbx_description
1 polymer ?
#
loop_
_entity_poly.entity_id
_entity_poly.type
_entity_poly.pdbx_seq_one_letter_code
_entity_poly.pdbx_strand_id
1 'polypeptide(L)'
;MPDPILPEVRLLQPGDRCRLCRCGRSERLPDCPSDCPDGLSLTARREQRLLLCRCGQSKRLPWCDGSHSPPTPRLGQRWRRFWKGE
;
A
#
# COMPACT_ATOMS: atom_id res chain seq x y z
N MET A 1 7.74 20.26 -2.96
CA MET A 1 6.75 19.47 -2.19
C MET A 1 7.32 18.07 -2.05
N PRO A 2 7.14 17.37 -0.92
CA PRO A 2 7.62 15.99 -0.82
C PRO A 2 6.91 15.14 -1.88
N ASP A 3 7.64 14.18 -2.45
CA ASP A 3 7.09 13.27 -3.45
C ASP A 3 5.88 12.50 -2.89
N PRO A 4 4.84 12.25 -3.70
CA PRO A 4 3.67 11.53 -3.22
C PRO A 4 4.05 10.11 -2.80
N ILE A 5 3.55 9.67 -1.64
CA ILE A 5 3.75 8.30 -1.16
C ILE A 5 2.88 7.36 -2.01
N LEU A 6 3.50 6.73 -3.01
CA LEU A 6 2.85 5.76 -3.88
C LEU A 6 2.88 4.35 -3.28
N PRO A 7 1.87 3.51 -3.57
CA PRO A 7 1.87 2.11 -3.17
C PRO A 7 3.02 1.34 -3.83
N GLU A 8 3.44 0.25 -3.18
CA GLU A 8 4.40 -0.68 -3.77
C GLU A 8 3.68 -1.76 -4.57
N VAL A 9 4.17 -2.05 -5.77
CA VAL A 9 3.74 -3.21 -6.55
C VAL A 9 4.77 -4.32 -6.36
N ARG A 10 4.39 -5.41 -5.73
CA ARG A 10 5.27 -6.55 -5.46
C ARG A 10 4.83 -7.77 -6.26
N LEU A 11 5.74 -8.34 -7.04
CA LEU A 11 5.53 -9.60 -7.74
C LEU A 11 6.05 -10.73 -6.86
N LEU A 12 5.21 -11.74 -6.59
CA LEU A 12 5.59 -12.93 -5.83
C LEU A 12 5.51 -14.16 -6.71
N GLN A 13 6.50 -15.04 -6.56
CA GLN A 13 6.56 -16.37 -7.17
C GLN A 13 6.03 -17.45 -6.19
N PRO A 14 5.66 -18.65 -6.67
CA PRO A 14 5.28 -19.75 -5.80
C PRO A 14 6.41 -20.09 -4.81
N GLY A 15 6.09 -20.13 -3.52
CA GLY A 15 7.04 -20.40 -2.44
C GLY A 15 7.58 -19.16 -1.73
N ASP A 16 7.44 -17.96 -2.33
CA ASP A 16 7.88 -16.71 -1.71
C ASP A 16 7.16 -16.48 -0.38
N ARG A 17 7.92 -15.94 0.58
CA ARG A 17 7.44 -15.61 1.92
C ARG A 17 7.70 -14.16 2.21
N CYS A 18 6.69 -13.44 2.66
CA CYS A 18 6.83 -12.07 3.13
C CYS A 18 6.04 -11.85 4.41
N ARG A 19 6.45 -10.84 5.18
CA ARG A 19 5.77 -10.43 6.41
C ARG A 19 5.33 -8.98 6.28
N LEU A 20 4.03 -8.80 6.09
CA LEU A 20 3.43 -7.52 5.75
C LEU A 20 2.79 -6.87 6.99
N CYS A 21 2.86 -5.54 7.05
CA CYS A 21 2.36 -4.76 8.18
C CYS A 21 0.84 -4.53 8.11
N ARG A 22 0.10 -4.96 9.14
CA ARG A 22 -1.33 -4.64 9.29
C ARG A 22 -1.64 -3.52 10.28
N CYS A 23 -0.69 -3.13 11.12
CA CYS A 23 -0.92 -2.13 12.18
C CYS A 23 -0.80 -0.68 11.70
N GLY A 24 -0.18 -0.44 10.53
CA GLY A 24 0.03 0.89 9.96
C GLY A 24 1.12 1.73 10.65
N ARG A 25 1.75 1.21 11.71
CA ARG A 25 2.77 1.91 12.52
C ARG A 25 4.21 1.47 12.23
N SER A 26 4.43 0.53 11.32
CA SER A 26 5.78 0.08 10.97
C SER A 26 6.56 1.20 10.28
N GLU A 27 7.80 1.42 10.70
CA GLU A 27 8.74 2.32 10.01
C GLU A 27 9.21 1.75 8.66
N ARG A 28 8.93 0.46 8.40
CA ARG A 28 9.33 -0.28 7.20
C ARG A 28 8.15 -0.65 6.30
N LEU A 29 7.05 0.11 6.36
CA LEU A 29 5.89 -0.11 5.48
C LEU A 29 6.36 -0.31 4.03
N PRO A 30 5.89 -1.37 3.33
CA PRO A 30 4.74 -2.23 3.66
C PRO A 30 5.03 -3.43 4.56
N ASP A 31 6.27 -3.67 4.98
CA ASP A 31 6.68 -4.82 5.79
C ASP A 31 6.64 -4.53 7.30
N CYS A 32 6.52 -5.58 8.13
CA CYS A 32 6.60 -5.47 9.60
C CYS A 32 7.85 -6.19 10.11
N PRO A 33 8.50 -5.71 11.19
CA PRO A 33 9.54 -6.48 11.86
C PRO A 33 9.00 -7.83 12.39
N SER A 34 9.89 -8.77 12.67
CA SER A 34 9.55 -10.15 13.04
C SER A 34 8.83 -10.27 14.39
N ASP A 35 8.93 -9.26 15.24
CA ASP A 35 8.31 -9.16 16.56
C ASP A 35 6.94 -8.46 16.56
N CYS A 36 6.52 -7.89 15.43
CA CYS A 36 5.24 -7.23 15.25
C CYS A 36 4.06 -8.22 15.43
N PRO A 37 3.19 -8.08 16.46
CA PRO A 37 2.11 -9.02 16.73
C PRO A 37 1.03 -8.99 15.64
N ASP A 38 0.85 -7.83 15.01
CA ASP A 38 -0.12 -7.62 13.94
C ASP A 38 0.44 -8.01 12.55
N GLY A 39 1.68 -8.46 12.44
CA GLY A 39 2.31 -8.83 11.18
C GLY A 39 1.56 -9.97 10.47
N LEU A 40 1.34 -9.84 9.17
CA LEU A 40 0.78 -10.88 8.32
C LEU A 40 1.90 -11.65 7.63
N SER A 41 2.09 -12.92 8.01
CA SER A 41 2.96 -13.83 7.25
C SER A 41 2.19 -14.37 6.04
N LEU A 42 2.62 -14.02 4.84
CA LEU A 42 2.06 -14.51 3.58
C LEU A 42 3.05 -15.48 2.92
N THR A 43 2.54 -16.61 2.44
CA THR A 43 3.29 -17.52 1.56
C THR A 43 2.55 -17.64 0.24
N ALA A 44 3.19 -17.26 -0.85
CA ALA A 44 2.60 -17.33 -2.18
C ALA A 44 2.49 -18.78 -2.64
N ARG A 45 1.27 -19.22 -3.01
CA ARG A 45 1.02 -20.56 -3.56
C ARG A 45 1.12 -20.61 -5.09
N ARG A 46 1.01 -19.44 -5.72
CA ARG A 46 1.08 -19.20 -7.15
C ARG A 46 1.66 -17.82 -7.38
N GLU A 47 2.03 -17.54 -8.63
CA GLU A 47 2.41 -16.19 -9.02
C GLU A 47 1.27 -15.20 -8.74
N GLN A 48 1.60 -14.08 -8.10
CA GLN A 48 0.64 -13.02 -7.82
C GLN A 48 1.31 -11.65 -7.74
N ARG A 49 0.55 -10.62 -8.12
CA ARG A 49 0.93 -9.22 -7.99
C ARG A 49 0.18 -8.59 -6.83
N LEU A 50 0.91 -8.08 -5.85
CA LEU A 50 0.37 -7.37 -4.70
C LEU A 50 0.48 -5.86 -4.90
N LEU A 51 -0.55 -5.14 -4.47
CA LEU A 51 -0.52 -3.69 -4.33
C LEU A 51 -0.53 -3.34 -2.84
N LEU A 52 0.63 -2.95 -2.32
CA LEU A 52 0.89 -2.79 -0.89
C LEU A 52 0.82 -1.33 -0.46
N CYS A 53 0.28 -1.09 0.72
CA CYS A 53 0.19 0.24 1.31
C CYS A 53 1.55 0.68 1.88
N ARG A 54 1.99 1.88 1.49
CA ARG A 54 3.20 2.54 2.04
C ARG A 54 2.89 3.74 2.94
N CYS A 55 1.65 4.25 2.93
CA CYS A 55 1.26 5.45 3.68
C CYS A 55 0.69 5.17 5.07
N GLY A 56 0.35 3.92 5.40
CA GLY A 56 -0.27 3.54 6.68
C GLY A 56 -1.73 3.98 6.87
N GLN A 57 -2.33 4.69 5.90
CA GLN A 57 -3.70 5.23 6.00
C GLN A 57 -4.78 4.29 5.45
N SER A 58 -4.40 3.14 4.90
CA SER A 58 -5.36 2.21 4.31
C SER A 58 -6.29 1.60 5.36
N LYS A 59 -7.56 1.41 5.02
CA LYS A 59 -8.51 0.65 5.84
C LYS A 59 -8.39 -0.85 5.64
N ARG A 60 -7.57 -1.30 4.68
CA ARG A 60 -7.40 -2.71 4.29
C ARG A 60 -5.94 -3.16 4.37
N LEU A 61 -5.17 -2.59 5.31
CA LEU A 61 -3.77 -2.97 5.52
C LEU A 61 -3.59 -4.50 5.57
N PRO A 62 -2.61 -5.06 4.86
CA PRO A 62 -1.45 -4.39 4.25
C PRO A 62 -1.68 -3.87 2.82
N TRP A 63 -2.89 -3.98 2.29
CA TRP A 63 -3.20 -3.66 0.89
C TRP A 63 -3.45 -2.17 0.70
N CYS A 64 -3.14 -1.65 -0.49
CA CYS A 64 -3.53 -0.28 -0.86
C CYS A 64 -4.99 -0.24 -1.31
N ASP A 65 -5.76 0.71 -0.76
CA ASP A 65 -7.16 1.01 -1.12
C ASP A 65 -7.32 2.43 -1.69
N GLY A 66 -6.22 3.11 -2.01
CA GLY A 66 -6.23 4.47 -2.54
C GLY A 66 -6.28 5.57 -1.49
N SER A 67 -6.35 5.26 -0.19
CA SER A 67 -6.37 6.28 0.87
C SER A 67 -5.11 7.16 0.93
N HIS A 68 -4.03 6.82 0.23
CA HIS A 68 -2.86 7.68 0.07
C HIS A 68 -3.14 8.95 -0.75
N SER A 69 -4.18 8.95 -1.60
CA SER A 69 -4.56 10.11 -2.39
C SER A 69 -5.55 10.98 -1.61
N PRO A 70 -5.33 12.31 -1.51
CA PRO A 70 -6.28 13.20 -0.87
C PRO A 70 -7.64 13.18 -1.58
N PRO A 71 -8.76 13.17 -0.83
CA PRO A 71 -10.09 13.20 -1.42
C PRO A 71 -10.30 14.47 -2.24
N THR A 72 -10.94 14.35 -3.40
CA THR A 72 -11.33 15.49 -4.26
C THR A 72 -12.85 15.55 -4.39
N PRO A 73 -13.54 16.08 -3.37
CA PRO A 73 -15.01 16.09 -3.34
C PRO A 73 -15.61 17.05 -4.39
N ARG A 74 -14.85 18.06 -4.83
CA ARG A 74 -15.33 19.04 -5.81
C ARG A 74 -15.07 18.54 -7.23
N LEU A 75 -16.13 18.49 -8.05
CA LEU A 75 -16.05 18.06 -9.44
C LEU A 75 -14.95 18.82 -10.22
N GLY A 76 -14.88 20.15 -10.06
CA GLY A 76 -13.85 20.97 -10.72
C GLY A 76 -12.40 20.68 -10.29
N GLN A 77 -12.17 20.10 -9.10
CA GLN A 77 -10.84 19.64 -8.71
C GLN A 77 -10.49 18.30 -9.36
N ARG A 78 -11.48 17.41 -9.55
CA ARG A 78 -11.30 16.14 -10.27
C ARG A 78 -10.90 16.39 -11.73
N TRP A 79 -11.55 17.33 -12.41
CA TRP A 79 -11.20 17.74 -13.78
C TRP A 79 -9.79 18.32 -13.86
N ARG A 80 -9.35 19.12 -12.88
CA ARG A 80 -7.97 19.63 -12.85
C ARG A 80 -6.93 18.53 -12.75
N ARG A 81 -7.14 17.49 -11.92
CA ARG A 81 -6.23 16.35 -11.84
C ARG A 81 -6.13 15.62 -13.18
N PHE A 82 -7.28 15.34 -13.79
CA PHE A 82 -7.34 14.67 -15.09
C PHE A 82 -6.57 15.42 -16.18
N TRP A 83 -6.69 16.75 -16.23
CA TRP A 83 -6.01 17.58 -17.23
C TRP A 83 -4.54 17.89 -16.91
N LYS A 84 -4.13 17.79 -15.63
CA LYS A 84 -2.74 17.99 -15.21
C LYS A 84 -1.88 16.72 -15.29
N GLY A 85 -2.46 15.55 -15.52
CA GLY A 85 -1.71 14.29 -15.59
C GLY A 85 -1.14 13.84 -14.24
N GLU A 86 -1.82 14.19 -13.14
CA GLU A 86 -1.50 13.77 -11.76
C GLU A 86 -2.36 12.59 -11.30
#